data_AF-A0A0M8T6H9-F1
#
_entry.id   AF-A0A0M8T6H9-F1
#
_cell.length_a   1.000
_cell.length_b   1.000
_cell.length_c   1.000
_cell.angle_alpha   90.00
_cell.angle_beta   90.00
_cell.angle_gamma   90.00
#
_symmetry.space_group_name_H-M   'P 1'
#
loop_
_entity.id
_entity.type
_entity.pdbx_description
1 polymer ?
#
loop_
_entity_poly.entity_id
_entity_poly.type
_entity_poly.pdbx_seq_one_letter_code
_entity_poly.pdbx_strand_id
1 'polypeptide(L)'
;MRTEPGPNDCLLYSGTLNNGGYGQIMVDGSQMLAHRAAYGLQLGPIPDGMVLDHTCHNRDASCLGGRACLHRRCVNVAHLEPVSGAENTRRGRTWAINGTKTHCPSGHPYDEANTHVCGGRRYCRACNRALKTAS
;
A
#
# COMPACT_ATOMS: atom_id res chain seq x y z
N MET A 1 15.81 8.48 14.93
CA MET A 1 15.13 7.34 14.26
C MET A 1 16.22 6.40 13.76
N ARG A 2 16.16 5.08 14.05
CA ARG A 2 17.16 4.12 13.56
C ARG A 2 16.80 3.67 12.14
N THR A 3 17.79 3.69 11.24
CA THR A 3 17.63 3.29 9.85
C THR A 3 18.80 2.44 9.37
N GLU A 4 18.58 1.68 8.31
CA GLU A 4 19.59 0.94 7.56
C GLU A 4 19.51 1.27 6.05
N PRO A 5 20.61 1.17 5.30
CA PRO A 5 20.57 1.33 3.84
C PRO A 5 19.67 0.28 3.18
N GLY A 6 18.93 0.70 2.16
CA GLY A 6 18.08 -0.16 1.34
C GLY A 6 18.30 0.04 -0.15
N PRO A 7 17.50 -0.64 -1.01
CA PRO A 7 17.60 -0.48 -2.45
C PRO A 7 17.31 0.95 -2.88
N ASN A 8 17.91 1.38 -4.00
CA ASN A 8 17.67 2.69 -4.61
C ASN A 8 17.77 3.85 -3.61
N ASP A 9 18.84 3.88 -2.80
CA ASP A 9 19.10 4.91 -1.77
C ASP A 9 18.02 5.05 -0.69
N CYS A 10 17.24 4.01 -0.46
CA CYS A 10 16.27 4.00 0.61
C CYS A 10 16.96 4.03 1.98
N LEU A 11 16.37 4.79 2.90
CA LEU A 11 16.71 4.72 4.33
C LEU A 11 15.60 3.92 5.01
N LEU A 12 15.83 2.62 5.20
CA LEU A 12 14.82 1.71 5.74
C LEU A 12 14.73 1.88 7.26
N TYR A 13 13.53 2.19 7.75
CA TYR A 13 13.25 2.21 9.18
C TYR A 13 13.33 0.80 9.76
N SER A 14 14.13 0.65 10.82
CA SER A 14 14.44 -0.65 11.43
C SER A 14 13.68 -0.93 12.73
N GLY A 15 12.64 -0.14 13.04
CA GLY A 15 11.82 -0.31 14.25
C GLY A 15 10.49 -1.00 13.99
N THR A 16 9.50 -0.74 14.85
CA THR A 16 8.18 -1.39 14.79
C THR A 16 7.44 -1.06 13.48
N LEU A 17 6.88 -2.09 12.86
CA LEU A 17 6.07 -1.98 11.65
C LEU A 17 4.61 -2.28 11.97
N ASN A 18 3.69 -1.65 11.24
CA ASN A 18 2.29 -2.02 11.29
C ASN A 18 1.95 -3.20 10.37
N ASN A 19 0.71 -3.67 10.44
CA ASN A 19 0.19 -4.75 9.57
C ASN A 19 0.27 -4.43 8.07
N GLY A 20 0.43 -3.17 7.69
CA GLY A 20 0.64 -2.71 6.31
C GLY A 20 2.10 -2.71 5.85
N GLY A 21 3.06 -2.97 6.75
CA GLY A 21 4.51 -2.91 6.48
C GLY A 21 5.13 -1.52 6.61
N TYR A 22 4.40 -0.53 7.15
CA TYR A 22 4.91 0.82 7.38
C TYR A 22 5.53 0.94 8.76
N GLY A 23 6.66 1.65 8.86
CA GLY A 23 7.28 2.02 10.13
C GLY A 23 6.37 2.90 10.98
N GLN A 24 6.35 2.66 12.28
CA GLN A 24 5.59 3.44 13.26
C GLN A 24 6.50 3.91 14.39
N ILE A 25 6.26 5.13 14.85
CA ILE A 25 6.92 5.73 15.99
C ILE A 25 5.90 6.40 16.91
N MET A 26 6.29 6.64 18.16
CA MET A 26 5.54 7.49 19.08
C MET A 26 6.12 8.91 19.02
N VAL A 27 5.26 9.91 18.82
CA VAL A 27 5.60 11.34 18.90
C VAL A 27 4.58 11.99 19.81
N ASP A 28 5.03 12.61 20.90
CA ASP A 28 4.18 13.28 21.90
C ASP A 28 3.01 12.42 22.38
N GLY A 29 3.29 11.15 22.68
CA GLY A 29 2.28 10.18 23.15
C GLY A 29 1.33 9.66 22.05
N SER A 30 1.47 10.12 20.81
CA SER A 30 0.65 9.70 19.67
C SER A 30 1.42 8.83 18.68
N GLN A 31 0.79 7.76 18.21
CA GLN A 31 1.38 6.88 17.19
C GLN A 31 1.33 7.55 15.81
N MET A 32 2.48 7.68 15.16
CA MET A 32 2.61 8.25 13.81
C MET A 32 3.41 7.34 12.88
N LEU A 33 3.14 7.42 11.57
CA LEU A 33 3.97 6.74 10.56
C LEU A 33 5.36 7.38 10.48
N ALA A 34 6.41 6.56 10.53
CA ALA A 34 7.79 7.02 10.58
C ALA A 34 8.14 7.95 9.41
N HIS A 35 7.70 7.65 8.18
CA HIS A 35 7.99 8.49 7.02
C HIS A 35 7.27 9.86 7.07
N ARG A 36 6.05 9.93 7.65
CA ARG A 36 5.34 11.21 7.85
C ARG A 36 6.04 12.07 8.90
N ALA A 37 6.54 11.44 9.96
CA ALA A 37 7.35 12.12 10.96
C ALA A 37 8.65 12.68 10.36
N ALA A 38 9.37 11.87 9.59
CA ALA A 38 10.60 12.29 8.92
C ALA A 38 10.37 13.46 7.95
N TYR A 39 9.28 13.40 7.17
CA TYR A 39 8.85 14.49 6.30
C TYR A 39 8.56 15.76 7.09
N GLY A 40 7.71 15.66 8.12
CA GLY A 40 7.33 16.76 9.01
C GLY A 40 8.52 17.51 9.60
N LEU A 41 9.51 16.76 10.08
CA LEU A 41 10.71 17.29 10.72
C LEU A 41 11.66 18.01 9.75
N GLN A 42 11.73 17.56 8.49
CA GLN A 42 12.73 18.07 7.52
C GLN A 42 12.15 19.10 6.55
N LEU A 43 10.89 18.94 6.15
CA LEU A 43 10.24 19.71 5.10
C LEU A 43 9.00 20.48 5.59
N GLY A 44 8.57 20.24 6.83
CA GLY A 44 7.37 20.86 7.39
C GLY A 44 6.09 20.05 7.14
N PRO A 45 4.91 20.64 7.40
CA PRO A 45 3.65 19.91 7.37
C PRO A 45 3.34 19.36 5.97
N ILE A 46 2.73 18.19 5.93
CA ILE A 46 2.15 17.64 4.70
C ILE A 46 0.96 18.54 4.32
N PRO A 47 0.88 19.06 3.08
CA PRO A 47 -0.21 19.93 2.68
C PRO A 47 -1.60 19.30 2.91
N ASP A 48 -2.58 20.14 3.21
CA ASP A 48 -3.94 19.71 3.46
C ASP A 48 -4.52 18.92 2.27
N GLY A 49 -5.21 17.81 2.57
CA GLY A 49 -5.77 16.92 1.56
C GLY A 49 -4.76 16.05 0.81
N MET A 50 -3.46 16.12 1.14
CA MET A 50 -2.43 15.29 0.51
C MET A 50 -1.99 14.10 1.37
N VAL A 51 -1.50 13.08 0.67
CA VAL A 51 -0.85 11.89 1.25
C VAL A 51 0.58 11.79 0.71
N LEU A 52 1.46 11.10 1.43
CA LEU A 52 2.82 10.86 0.95
C LEU A 52 2.87 9.56 0.15
N ASP A 53 3.27 9.66 -1.11
CA ASP A 53 3.55 8.55 -2.00
C ASP A 53 5.05 8.22 -1.95
N HIS A 54 5.38 6.93 -1.87
CA HIS A 54 6.76 6.46 -1.90
C HIS A 54 7.23 6.36 -3.35
N THR A 55 7.93 7.37 -3.86
CA THR A 55 8.40 7.35 -5.25
C THR A 55 9.39 6.22 -5.51
N CYS A 56 10.14 5.77 -4.49
CA CYS A 56 11.02 4.60 -4.59
C CYS A 56 10.26 3.29 -4.84
N HIS A 57 9.01 3.16 -4.36
CA HIS A 57 8.13 2.05 -4.72
C HIS A 57 7.78 2.07 -6.20
N ASN A 58 7.48 3.24 -6.74
CA ASN A 58 7.03 3.40 -8.11
C ASN A 58 8.17 3.18 -9.12
N ARG A 59 9.39 3.60 -8.76
CA ARG A 59 10.60 3.45 -9.58
C ARG A 59 11.22 2.05 -9.54
N ASP A 60 10.92 1.23 -8.53
CA ASP A 60 11.45 -0.13 -8.44
C ASP A 60 10.53 -1.15 -9.12
N ALA A 61 10.93 -1.62 -10.30
CA ALA A 61 10.21 -2.65 -11.05
C ALA A 61 10.06 -3.97 -10.26
N SER A 62 11.05 -4.34 -9.44
CA SER A 62 11.06 -5.57 -8.63
C SER A 62 10.08 -5.51 -7.46
N CYS A 63 9.55 -4.32 -7.14
CA CYS A 63 8.67 -4.16 -6.01
C CYS A 63 7.28 -4.77 -6.26
N LEU A 64 6.99 -5.89 -5.58
CA LEU A 64 5.67 -6.54 -5.64
C LEU A 64 4.56 -5.73 -4.94
N GLY A 65 4.89 -4.61 -4.29
CA GLY A 65 3.93 -3.85 -3.50
C GLY A 65 3.41 -4.61 -2.28
N GLY A 66 2.28 -4.17 -1.73
CA GLY A 66 1.65 -4.82 -0.58
C GLY A 66 2.52 -4.84 0.68
N ARG A 67 2.24 -5.80 1.58
CA ARG A 67 2.88 -5.91 2.91
C ARG A 67 4.37 -6.30 2.85
N ALA A 68 4.79 -6.94 1.76
CA ALA A 68 6.18 -7.34 1.52
C ALA A 68 7.04 -6.20 0.93
N CYS A 69 6.44 -5.06 0.58
CA CYS A 69 7.15 -3.92 0.03
C CYS A 69 8.10 -3.29 1.06
N LEU A 70 9.40 -3.47 0.86
CA LEU A 70 10.43 -2.85 1.70
C LEU A 70 10.39 -1.32 1.64
N HIS A 71 10.01 -0.73 0.50
CA HIS A 71 9.90 0.72 0.33
C HIS A 71 8.92 1.39 1.31
N ARG A 72 7.92 0.66 1.83
CA ARG A 72 7.02 1.18 2.87
C ARG A 72 7.73 1.51 4.19
N ARG A 73 8.94 0.97 4.38
CA ARG A 73 9.83 1.27 5.49
C ARG A 73 10.74 2.46 5.21
N CYS A 74 10.82 2.94 3.96
CA CYS A 74 11.70 4.06 3.60
C CYS A 74 11.23 5.36 4.27
N VAL A 75 12.17 6.06 4.91
CA VAL A 75 11.97 7.38 5.54
C VAL A 75 12.82 8.48 4.89
N ASN A 76 13.52 8.17 3.79
CA ASN A 76 14.23 9.17 3.01
C ASN A 76 13.22 10.15 2.39
N VAL A 77 13.25 11.41 2.80
CA VAL A 77 12.28 12.44 2.37
C VAL A 77 12.40 12.75 0.88
N ALA A 78 13.57 12.52 0.26
CA ALA A 78 13.73 12.63 -1.19
C ALA A 78 12.95 11.56 -1.98
N HIS A 79 12.45 10.53 -1.29
CA HIS A 79 11.60 9.48 -1.86
C HIS A 79 10.12 9.63 -1.51
N LEU A 80 9.72 10.76 -0.93
CA LEU A 80 8.34 11.06 -0.55
C LEU A 80 7.83 12.23 -1.38
N GLU A 81 6.68 12.03 -2.03
CA GLU A 81 6.00 13.06 -2.80
C GLU A 81 4.60 13.27 -2.21
N PRO A 82 4.25 14.49 -1.77
CA PRO A 82 2.87 14.83 -1.47
C PRO A 82 2.02 14.75 -2.74
N VAL A 83 1.00 13.91 -2.72
CA VAL A 83 0.08 13.70 -3.84
C VAL A 83 -1.35 13.63 -3.34
N SER A 84 -2.32 13.76 -4.26
CA SER A 84 -3.72 13.50 -3.92
C SER A 84 -3.97 12.00 -3.63
N GLY A 85 -5.02 11.70 -2.85
CA GLY A 85 -5.41 10.31 -2.61
C GLY A 85 -5.76 9.52 -3.89
N ALA A 86 -6.31 10.21 -4.89
CA ALA A 86 -6.59 9.64 -6.21
C ALA A 86 -5.29 9.26 -6.95
N GLU A 87 -4.29 10.14 -6.92
CA GLU A 87 -3.00 9.90 -7.56
C GLU A 87 -2.22 8.77 -6.86
N ASN A 88 -2.19 8.75 -5.53
CA ASN A 88 -1.59 7.66 -4.76
C ASN A 88 -2.25 6.30 -5.07
N THR A 89 -3.57 6.30 -5.22
CA THR A 89 -4.32 5.08 -5.59
C THR A 89 -3.98 4.63 -7.01
N ARG A 90 -3.86 5.57 -7.95
CA ARG A 90 -3.53 5.31 -9.35
C ARG A 90 -2.10 4.76 -9.51
N ARG A 91 -1.15 5.29 -8.75
CA ARG A 91 0.26 4.82 -8.74
C ARG A 91 0.44 3.48 -8.02
N GLY A 92 -0.47 3.14 -7.09
CA GLY A 92 -0.41 1.90 -6.33
C GLY A 92 -0.62 0.64 -7.18
N ARG A 93 0.22 -0.38 -6.96
CA ARG A 93 0.17 -1.66 -7.70
C ARG A 93 -0.96 -2.60 -7.30
N THR A 94 -1.67 -2.35 -6.20
CA THR A 94 -2.70 -3.27 -5.68
C THR A 94 -3.82 -3.52 -6.69
N TRP A 95 -4.21 -2.51 -7.47
CA TRP A 95 -5.25 -2.68 -8.49
C TRP A 95 -4.78 -3.59 -9.63
N ALA A 96 -3.58 -3.34 -10.15
CA ALA A 96 -2.95 -4.18 -11.17
C ALA A 96 -2.80 -5.65 -10.71
N ILE A 97 -2.27 -5.88 -9.50
CA ILE A 97 -2.12 -7.23 -8.93
C ILE A 97 -3.47 -7.92 -8.73
N ASN A 98 -4.49 -7.19 -8.29
CA ASN A 98 -5.83 -7.77 -8.17
C ASN A 98 -6.47 -8.04 -9.53
N GLY A 99 -6.08 -7.32 -10.57
CA GLY A 99 -6.48 -7.58 -11.96
C GLY A 99 -5.92 -8.89 -12.51
N THR A 100 -4.68 -9.25 -12.17
CA THR A 100 -4.02 -10.48 -12.67
C THR A 100 -4.49 -11.76 -11.99
N LYS A 101 -5.21 -11.67 -10.86
CA LYS A 101 -5.74 -12.85 -10.16
C LYS A 101 -6.67 -13.65 -11.06
N THR A 102 -6.40 -14.95 -11.17
CA THR A 102 -7.23 -15.91 -11.90
C THR A 102 -8.25 -16.61 -11.02
N HIS A 103 -8.14 -16.48 -9.69
CA HIS A 103 -9.05 -17.12 -8.73
C HIS A 103 -9.44 -16.15 -7.61
N CYS A 104 -10.61 -16.36 -7.03
CA CYS A 104 -11.07 -15.65 -5.84
C CYS A 104 -10.39 -16.19 -4.56
N PRO A 105 -10.52 -15.50 -3.41
CA PRO A 105 -9.89 -15.95 -2.15
C PRO A 105 -10.30 -17.35 -1.68
N SER A 106 -11.50 -17.83 -2.07
CA SER A 106 -11.97 -19.20 -1.80
C SER A 106 -11.51 -20.23 -2.83
N GLY A 107 -10.67 -19.84 -3.80
CA GLY A 107 -10.12 -20.73 -4.82
C GLY A 107 -11.00 -20.97 -6.05
N HIS A 108 -12.12 -20.26 -6.21
CA HIS A 108 -12.93 -20.41 -7.42
C HIS A 108 -12.37 -19.59 -8.60
N PRO A 109 -12.41 -20.10 -9.84
CA PRO A 109 -11.84 -19.41 -11.00
C PRO A 109 -12.61 -18.12 -11.33
N TYR A 110 -11.89 -17.13 -11.84
CA TYR A 110 -12.44 -15.94 -12.48
C TYR A 110 -12.54 -16.18 -14.00
N ASP A 111 -13.50 -17.00 -14.41
CA ASP A 111 -13.88 -17.25 -15.80
C ASP A 111 -15.24 -16.60 -16.15
N GLU A 112 -15.72 -16.76 -17.39
CA GLU A 112 -17.01 -16.21 -17.83
C GLU A 112 -18.20 -16.72 -17.01
N ALA A 113 -18.18 -18.00 -16.62
CA ALA A 113 -19.25 -18.66 -15.90
C ALA A 113 -19.32 -18.21 -14.42
N ASN A 114 -18.19 -17.92 -13.80
CA ASN A 114 -18.09 -17.66 -12.37
C ASN A 114 -17.74 -16.21 -11.99
N THR A 115 -17.46 -15.35 -12.98
CA THR A 115 -17.16 -13.91 -12.77
C THR A 115 -18.34 -13.02 -13.09
N HIS A 116 -18.78 -12.24 -12.09
CA HIS A 116 -19.72 -11.13 -12.28
C HIS A 116 -18.99 -9.81 -12.04
N VAL A 117 -19.09 -8.85 -12.97
CA VAL A 117 -18.46 -7.52 -12.83
C VAL A 117 -19.52 -6.48 -12.53
N CYS A 118 -19.38 -5.76 -11.41
CA CYS A 118 -20.27 -4.66 -11.04
C CYS A 118 -19.47 -3.53 -10.38
N GLY A 119 -19.74 -2.28 -10.76
CA GLY A 119 -19.03 -1.11 -10.22
C GLY A 119 -17.51 -1.18 -10.39
N GLY A 120 -17.03 -1.78 -11.49
CA GLY A 120 -15.60 -1.96 -11.76
C GLY A 120 -14.89 -3.01 -10.89
N ARG A 121 -15.63 -3.85 -10.14
CA ARG A 121 -15.09 -4.93 -9.30
C ARG A 121 -15.57 -6.29 -9.79
N ARG A 122 -14.70 -7.30 -9.69
CA ARG A 122 -15.04 -8.71 -9.95
C ARG A 122 -15.61 -9.36 -8.69
N TYR A 123 -16.71 -10.08 -8.85
CA TYR A 123 -17.37 -10.86 -7.82
C TYR A 123 -17.44 -12.32 -8.24
N CYS A 124 -17.17 -13.22 -7.31
CA CYS A 124 -17.29 -14.66 -7.53
C CYS A 124 -18.74 -15.10 -7.37
N ARG A 125 -19.35 -15.63 -8.43
CA ARG A 125 -20.74 -16.10 -8.42
C ARG A 125 -20.93 -17.29 -7.47
N ALA A 126 -19.99 -18.23 -7.41
CA ALA A 126 -20.04 -19.35 -6.47
C ALA A 126 -20.07 -18.90 -5.01
N CYS A 127 -19.19 -17.97 -4.62
CA CYS A 127 -19.20 -17.39 -3.27
C CYS A 127 -20.53 -16.67 -2.98
N ASN A 128 -21.03 -15.87 -3.93
CA ASN A 128 -22.30 -15.17 -3.75
C ASN A 128 -23.50 -16.12 -3.62
N ARG A 129 -23.50 -17.26 -4.33
CA ARG A 129 -24.53 -18.29 -4.18
C ARG A 129 -24.48 -18.90 -2.78
N ALA A 130 -23.30 -19.31 -2.33
CA ALA A 130 -23.11 -19.93 -1.00
C ALA A 130 -23.59 -19.02 0.14
N LEU A 131 -23.30 -17.71 0.05
CA LEU A 131 -23.76 -16.71 1.01
C LEU A 131 -25.30 -16.59 1.05
N LYS A 132 -25.97 -16.68 -0.11
CA LYS A 132 -27.43 -16.57 -0.20
C LYS A 132 -28.18 -17.80 0.32
N THR A 133 -27.59 -18.99 0.21
CA THR A 133 -28.16 -20.23 0.75
C THR A 133 -27.97 -20.40 2.26
N ALA A 134 -27.11 -19.59 2.88
CA ALA A 134 -26.86 -19.61 4.32
C ALA A 134 -27.66 -18.55 5.10
N SER A 135 -28.59 -17.85 4.43
CA SER A 135 -29.51 -16.84 4.99
C SER A 135 -30.94 -17.35 4.92
#